data_AF-A0A2N0B3B7-F1
#
_entry.id   AF-A0A2N0B3B7-F1
#
_cell.length_a   1.000
_cell.length_b   1.000
_cell.length_c   1.000
_cell.angle_alpha   90.00
_cell.angle_beta   90.00
_cell.angle_gamma   90.00
#
_symmetry.space_group_name_H-M   'P 1'
#
loop_
_entity.id
_entity.type
_entity.pdbx_description
1 polymer ?
#
loop_
_entity_poly.entity_id
_entity_poly.type
_entity_poly.pdbx_seq_one_letter_code
_entity_poly.pdbx_strand_id
1 'polypeptide(L)'
;MENQSSGSSNIAFGKVFFRGLINLHQKKNFKNSTFGIIFSIIVSITTMGFFSLFTSNEESSIPFPIPEISVDSLGKASAGIEIPLPPATAEIKPTISLNYSSGAGNGLVGVGWELGGTETIIRDPAYGVQLNTNDHYLSSNVGSLTTSASNAPYYFSKRESFHRFQPVFDGTCTGGPCGWIEKLPDGITNFYGVADASGDDFNSKIKAEGTNVVKVWALNRVRDRHGNGYDIRYLPSSTTNQYSPIPFQIIYNQGAVVIEFEYENRNDTFSNFAIGGRYRLNTRLSGIQVNFQNSTIDEWDLGYTYSSNHQSQLTTISHTNYEPLNLAYTSGNLSFNTGINHTTKSFLGLDFNAYYKNSDNGACTGAVNTCLGTAFGANPLAALFCAFIIADQSTNCNRGIEKNYTAFVDVTGDERREFVRLSPA
;
A
#
# COMPACT_ATOMS: atom_id res chain seq x y z
N MET A 1 -55.16 -51.34 3.92
CA MET A 1 -54.36 -52.03 2.90
C MET A 1 -53.01 -51.34 2.92
N GLU A 2 -52.06 -51.80 3.73
CA GLU A 2 -51.20 -52.99 3.49
C GLU A 2 -50.17 -52.74 2.37
N ASN A 3 -48.88 -53.07 2.54
CA ASN A 3 -48.18 -53.60 3.72
C ASN A 3 -46.65 -53.42 3.56
N GLN A 4 -45.90 -53.32 4.68
CA GLN A 4 -44.53 -53.88 4.93
C GLN A 4 -43.37 -53.59 3.93
N SER A 5 -42.06 -53.78 4.19
CA SER A 5 -41.22 -54.13 5.37
C SER A 5 -39.74 -53.90 4.94
N SER A 6 -38.68 -53.87 5.78
CA SER A 6 -38.48 -53.55 7.21
C SER A 6 -36.96 -53.59 7.49
N GLY A 7 -36.42 -52.84 8.47
CA GLY A 7 -35.06 -53.12 8.96
C GLY A 7 -34.56 -52.17 10.04
N SER A 8 -34.42 -52.66 11.28
CA SER A 8 -33.98 -51.89 12.45
C SER A 8 -33.00 -52.68 13.30
N SER A 9 -32.11 -52.02 14.05
CA SER A 9 -31.71 -52.49 15.39
C SER A 9 -31.01 -51.41 16.24
N ASN A 10 -31.68 -51.00 17.31
CA ASN A 10 -31.02 -50.59 18.55
C ASN A 10 -30.95 -51.81 19.46
N ILE A 11 -29.91 -51.94 20.30
CA ILE A 11 -29.87 -52.94 21.38
C ILE A 11 -29.38 -52.29 22.67
N ALA A 12 -30.15 -52.49 23.75
CA ALA A 12 -29.75 -52.25 25.12
C ALA A 12 -29.89 -53.55 25.93
N PHE A 13 -28.91 -53.81 26.80
CA PHE A 13 -28.86 -54.86 27.83
C PHE A 13 -28.00 -54.30 28.97
N GLY A 14 -28.18 -54.62 30.25
CA GLY A 14 -29.18 -55.43 30.95
C GLY A 14 -28.75 -55.61 32.41
N LYS A 15 -29.68 -55.55 33.38
CA LYS A 15 -29.36 -55.80 34.81
C LYS A 15 -29.20 -57.31 35.07
N VAL A 16 -28.13 -57.72 35.76
CA VAL A 16 -28.05 -59.05 36.40
C VAL A 16 -27.49 -58.94 37.82
N PHE A 17 -28.14 -59.64 38.76
CA PHE A 17 -27.77 -59.78 40.17
C PHE A 17 -26.55 -60.72 40.34
N PHE A 18 -25.78 -60.51 41.41
CA PHE A 18 -25.10 -61.63 42.08
C PHE A 18 -25.37 -61.62 43.58
N ARG A 19 -25.79 -62.78 44.11
CA ARG A 19 -25.90 -63.05 45.55
C ARG A 19 -24.54 -63.53 46.08
N GLY A 20 -24.18 -63.09 47.29
CA GLY A 20 -23.03 -63.62 48.03
C GLY A 20 -23.18 -63.39 49.52
N LEU A 21 -23.67 -64.39 50.24
CA LEU A 21 -23.79 -64.38 51.70
C LEU A 21 -22.43 -64.71 52.34
N ILE A 22 -21.89 -63.82 53.16
CA ILE A 22 -21.01 -64.22 54.28
C ILE A 22 -21.55 -63.55 55.55
N ASN A 23 -22.04 -64.39 56.46
CA ASN A 23 -22.41 -64.01 57.80
C ASN A 23 -21.16 -64.17 58.68
N LEU A 24 -20.67 -63.09 59.30
CA LEU A 24 -19.75 -63.19 60.42
C LEU A 24 -20.10 -62.15 61.49
N HIS A 25 -20.61 -62.68 62.60
CA HIS A 25 -20.96 -61.98 63.81
C HIS A 25 -19.65 -61.54 64.51
N GLN A 26 -19.49 -60.28 64.93
CA GLN A 26 -18.84 -59.90 66.20
C GLN A 26 -19.01 -58.40 66.52
N LYS A 27 -19.16 -58.14 67.81
CA LYS A 27 -19.49 -56.90 68.54
C LYS A 27 -18.59 -55.66 68.35
N LYS A 28 -19.21 -54.53 68.72
CA LYS A 28 -18.71 -53.35 69.49
C LYS A 28 -18.08 -52.14 68.74
N ASN A 29 -18.79 -51.02 68.89
CA ASN A 29 -18.30 -49.67 69.24
C ASN A 29 -17.14 -49.06 68.43
N PHE A 30 -17.47 -48.19 67.47
CA PHE A 30 -16.69 -46.97 67.23
C PHE A 30 -17.60 -45.81 66.76
N LYS A 31 -18.06 -45.00 67.72
CA LYS A 31 -18.62 -43.67 67.43
C LYS A 31 -17.46 -42.67 67.25
N ASN A 32 -17.71 -41.57 66.54
CA ASN A 32 -16.88 -40.34 66.49
C ASN A 32 -15.60 -40.32 65.62
N SER A 33 -15.54 -41.03 64.48
CA SER A 33 -14.39 -40.87 63.54
C SER A 33 -14.77 -40.62 62.06
N THR A 34 -16.04 -40.79 61.66
CA THR A 34 -16.47 -40.61 60.26
C THR A 34 -17.00 -39.21 59.91
N PHE A 35 -17.41 -38.40 60.90
CA PHE A 35 -18.01 -37.08 60.63
C PHE A 35 -16.97 -35.99 60.33
N GLY A 36 -15.78 -36.05 60.93
CA GLY A 36 -14.70 -35.07 60.69
C GLY A 36 -14.05 -35.18 59.30
N ILE A 37 -14.00 -36.40 58.73
CA ILE A 37 -13.36 -36.65 57.44
C ILE A 37 -14.23 -36.11 56.30
N ILE A 38 -15.56 -36.26 56.39
CA ILE A 38 -16.50 -35.77 55.37
C ILE A 38 -16.55 -34.23 55.36
N PHE A 39 -16.49 -33.58 56.52
CA PHE A 39 -16.46 -32.12 56.61
C PHE A 39 -15.17 -31.51 56.03
N SER A 40 -14.02 -32.17 56.24
CA SER A 40 -12.73 -31.74 55.68
C SER A 40 -12.72 -31.77 54.14
N ILE A 41 -13.30 -32.82 53.53
CA ILE A 41 -13.40 -32.95 52.07
C ILE A 41 -14.30 -31.88 51.47
N ILE A 42 -15.42 -31.54 52.11
CA ILE A 42 -16.35 -30.51 51.61
C ILE A 42 -15.74 -29.10 51.71
N VAL A 43 -15.01 -28.80 52.80
CA VAL A 43 -14.36 -27.49 52.99
C VAL A 43 -13.12 -27.30 52.09
N SER A 44 -12.37 -28.35 51.78
CA SER A 44 -11.25 -28.28 50.82
C SER A 44 -11.69 -28.07 49.37
N ILE A 45 -12.92 -28.43 48.99
CA ILE A 45 -13.43 -28.23 47.62
C ILE A 45 -13.89 -26.78 47.39
N THR A 46 -14.21 -26.03 48.45
CA THR A 46 -14.65 -24.63 48.35
C THR A 46 -13.53 -23.58 48.27
N THR A 47 -12.26 -23.97 48.42
CA THR A 47 -11.11 -23.03 48.42
C THR A 47 -10.16 -23.18 47.23
N MET A 48 -10.39 -24.16 46.35
CA MET A 48 -9.62 -24.35 45.11
C MET A 48 -10.56 -24.59 43.92
N GLY A 49 -10.76 -23.57 43.07
CA GLY A 49 -11.30 -23.78 41.72
C GLY A 49 -12.40 -22.84 41.21
N PHE A 50 -13.00 -21.95 42.03
CA PHE A 50 -14.11 -21.09 41.58
C PHE A 50 -13.72 -19.65 41.17
N PHE A 51 -12.43 -19.33 41.12
CA PHE A 51 -11.92 -17.97 40.83
C PHE A 51 -11.06 -17.85 39.55
N SER A 52 -11.05 -18.87 38.68
CA SER A 52 -10.22 -18.87 37.45
C SER A 52 -11.01 -19.08 36.14
N LEU A 53 -12.34 -18.89 36.15
CA LEU A 53 -13.18 -18.91 34.93
C LEU A 53 -13.62 -17.50 34.47
N PHE A 54 -13.09 -16.47 35.13
CA PHE A 54 -13.09 -15.09 34.64
C PHE A 54 -11.66 -14.59 34.44
N THR A 55 -10.82 -15.42 33.80
CA THR A 55 -9.85 -14.81 32.88
C THR A 55 -10.71 -14.16 31.80
N SER A 56 -10.81 -12.83 31.84
CA SER A 56 -11.04 -12.10 30.61
C SER A 56 -10.02 -12.64 29.61
N ASN A 57 -10.50 -13.20 28.51
CA ASN A 57 -9.67 -13.22 27.32
C ASN A 57 -9.43 -11.74 27.04
N GLU A 58 -8.27 -11.21 27.41
CA GLU A 58 -7.73 -10.12 26.63
C GLU A 58 -7.63 -10.71 25.23
N GLU A 59 -8.48 -10.21 24.32
CA GLU A 59 -8.34 -10.53 22.91
C GLU A 59 -6.91 -10.17 22.56
N SER A 60 -6.11 -11.17 22.19
CA SER A 60 -4.71 -10.95 21.85
C SER A 60 -4.69 -10.11 20.59
N SER A 61 -4.60 -8.80 20.77
CA SER A 61 -4.68 -7.84 19.69
C SER A 61 -3.54 -8.10 18.72
N ILE A 62 -3.86 -8.13 17.44
CA ILE A 62 -2.89 -8.52 16.43
C ILE A 62 -1.94 -7.31 16.28
N PRO A 63 -0.62 -7.47 16.49
CA PRO A 63 0.29 -6.33 16.33
C PRO A 63 0.27 -5.86 14.88
N PHE A 64 0.11 -4.54 14.67
CA PHE A 64 0.11 -3.96 13.34
C PHE A 64 1.42 -4.29 12.60
N PRO A 65 1.37 -4.76 11.34
CA PRO A 65 2.57 -5.03 10.57
C PRO A 65 3.33 -3.72 10.28
N ILE A 66 4.47 -3.53 10.95
CA ILE A 66 5.30 -2.33 10.77
C ILE A 66 5.77 -2.27 9.30
N PRO A 67 5.50 -1.17 8.56
CA PRO A 67 5.88 -1.06 7.16
C PRO A 67 7.40 -1.00 7.00
N GLU A 68 7.91 -1.54 5.90
CA GLU A 68 9.32 -1.41 5.55
C GLU A 68 9.66 0.04 5.20
N ILE A 69 10.64 0.60 5.90
CA ILE A 69 11.17 1.94 5.62
C ILE A 69 12.37 1.80 4.68
N SER A 70 12.23 2.37 3.50
CA SER A 70 13.24 2.43 2.44
C SER A 70 13.77 3.85 2.29
N VAL A 71 14.85 4.01 1.52
CA VAL A 71 15.36 5.33 1.11
C VAL A 71 15.49 5.37 -0.40
N ASP A 72 14.90 6.38 -1.03
CA ASP A 72 14.91 6.55 -2.48
C ASP A 72 16.27 7.05 -3.01
N SER A 73 16.41 7.09 -4.34
CA SER A 73 17.62 7.56 -5.01
C SER A 73 17.93 9.06 -4.82
N LEU A 74 17.01 9.81 -4.20
CA LEU A 74 17.15 11.23 -3.84
C LEU A 74 17.42 11.43 -2.34
N GLY A 75 17.54 10.34 -1.56
CA GLY A 75 17.78 10.38 -0.12
C GLY A 75 16.55 10.71 0.72
N LYS A 76 15.33 10.54 0.19
CA LYS A 76 14.08 10.64 0.95
C LYS A 76 13.74 9.30 1.58
N ALA A 77 13.22 9.34 2.80
CA ALA A 77 12.69 8.15 3.47
C ALA A 77 11.28 7.88 2.93
N SER A 78 11.01 6.62 2.57
CA SER A 78 9.75 6.17 2.01
C SER A 78 9.23 4.92 2.72
N ALA A 79 7.92 4.85 2.92
CA ALA A 79 7.25 3.67 3.46
C ALA A 79 5.90 3.49 2.77
N GLY A 80 5.39 2.26 2.71
CA GLY A 80 4.10 1.96 2.09
C GLY A 80 3.30 0.99 2.96
N ILE A 81 2.01 1.26 3.11
CA ILE A 81 1.04 0.39 3.78
C ILE A 81 -0.02 0.06 2.73
N GLU A 82 0.02 -1.15 2.18
CA GLU A 82 -1.02 -1.64 1.26
C GLU A 82 -2.28 -2.00 2.05
N ILE A 83 -3.45 -1.64 1.53
CA ILE A 83 -4.73 -2.00 2.11
C ILE A 83 -5.18 -3.32 1.45
N PRO A 84 -5.33 -4.42 2.22
CA PRO A 84 -5.55 -5.75 1.67
C PRO A 84 -6.99 -5.89 1.15
N LEU A 85 -7.13 -5.84 -0.17
CA LEU A 85 -8.45 -5.94 -0.82
C LEU A 85 -8.83 -7.38 -1.24
N PRO A 86 -10.13 -7.76 -1.12
CA PRO A 86 -10.67 -9.03 -1.62
C PRO A 86 -10.30 -9.34 -3.07
N PRO A 87 -10.24 -10.63 -3.46
CA PRO A 87 -9.89 -11.02 -4.83
C PRO A 87 -10.90 -10.48 -5.85
N ALA A 88 -10.39 -10.01 -6.99
CA ALA A 88 -11.20 -9.59 -8.12
C ALA A 88 -11.30 -10.66 -9.21
N THR A 89 -12.35 -10.55 -10.02
CA THR A 89 -12.54 -11.35 -11.24
C THR A 89 -11.37 -11.13 -12.19
N ALA A 90 -10.73 -12.22 -12.63
CA ALA A 90 -9.50 -12.22 -13.42
C ALA A 90 -8.33 -11.44 -12.76
N GLU A 91 -8.32 -11.36 -11.43
CA GLU A 91 -7.29 -10.69 -10.61
C GLU A 91 -7.16 -9.16 -10.82
N ILE A 92 -8.05 -8.54 -11.61
CA ILE A 92 -8.08 -7.10 -11.87
C ILE A 92 -8.74 -6.34 -10.70
N LYS A 93 -8.01 -6.22 -9.59
CA LYS A 93 -8.38 -5.37 -8.43
C LYS A 93 -7.64 -4.04 -8.46
N PRO A 94 -8.16 -2.97 -7.84
CA PRO A 94 -7.37 -1.78 -7.55
C PRO A 94 -6.29 -2.11 -6.51
N THR A 95 -5.18 -1.36 -6.53
CA THR A 95 -4.13 -1.40 -5.50
C THR A 95 -4.19 -0.09 -4.73
N ILE A 96 -4.74 -0.13 -3.51
CA ILE A 96 -4.87 1.05 -2.64
C ILE A 96 -3.81 0.94 -1.54
N SER A 97 -3.12 2.05 -1.27
CA SER A 97 -2.09 2.10 -0.23
C SER A 97 -2.01 3.49 0.41
N LEU A 98 -1.47 3.57 1.61
CA LEU A 98 -1.00 4.80 2.21
C LEU A 98 0.52 4.86 2.01
N ASN A 99 1.00 5.79 1.19
CA ASN A 99 2.41 5.95 0.88
C ASN A 99 2.97 7.16 1.62
N TYR A 100 4.10 6.97 2.30
CA TYR A 100 4.86 8.04 2.92
C TYR A 100 6.10 8.37 2.10
N SER A 101 6.40 9.66 1.96
CA SER A 101 7.70 10.17 1.52
C SER A 101 8.08 11.41 2.32
N SER A 102 9.30 11.44 2.87
CA SER A 102 9.82 12.62 3.58
C SER A 102 10.09 13.84 2.67
N GLY A 103 9.91 13.67 1.36
CA GLY A 103 9.90 14.77 0.38
C GLY A 103 8.49 15.25 -0.01
N ALA A 104 7.43 14.51 0.32
CA ALA A 104 6.07 14.85 -0.08
C ALA A 104 5.50 16.02 0.74
N GLY A 105 4.67 16.83 0.07
CA GLY A 105 4.03 17.99 0.67
C GLY A 105 2.83 17.62 1.55
N ASN A 106 1.96 18.61 1.77
CA ASN A 106 0.67 18.38 2.43
C ASN A 106 -0.35 17.87 1.41
N GLY A 107 -0.91 16.69 1.64
CA GLY A 107 -1.84 16.00 0.74
C GLY A 107 -3.16 15.62 1.39
N LEU A 108 -3.95 14.78 0.70
CA LEU A 108 -5.25 14.28 1.16
C LEU A 108 -5.16 13.50 2.48
N VAL A 109 -3.99 12.90 2.75
CA VAL A 109 -3.68 12.09 3.94
C VAL A 109 -2.75 12.86 4.92
N GLY A 110 -2.58 14.19 4.72
CA GLY A 110 -1.70 15.03 5.55
C GLY A 110 -0.28 15.23 4.97
N VAL A 111 0.64 15.72 5.78
CA VAL A 111 2.03 16.01 5.38
C VAL A 111 2.85 14.74 5.23
N GLY A 112 3.50 14.59 4.08
CA GLY A 112 4.36 13.45 3.76
C GLY A 112 3.60 12.21 3.29
N TRP A 113 2.26 12.19 3.39
CA TRP A 113 1.42 11.04 3.05
C TRP A 113 0.52 11.29 1.85
N GLU A 114 0.41 10.29 0.99
CA GLU A 114 -0.47 10.26 -0.18
C GLU A 114 -1.26 8.95 -0.25
N LEU A 115 -2.41 9.01 -0.94
CA LEU A 115 -3.25 7.85 -1.22
C LEU A 115 -2.83 7.24 -2.56
N GLY A 116 -2.38 5.99 -2.54
CA GLY A 116 -2.10 5.18 -3.71
C GLY A 116 -3.35 4.67 -4.41
N GLY A 117 -3.21 4.31 -5.69
CA GLY A 117 -4.29 3.76 -6.52
C GLY A 117 -5.22 4.80 -7.18
N THR A 118 -5.01 6.10 -6.95
CA THR A 118 -5.75 7.19 -7.60
C THR A 118 -4.90 7.83 -8.71
N GLU A 119 -4.67 7.10 -9.80
CA GLU A 119 -3.84 7.60 -10.90
C GLU A 119 -4.48 8.81 -11.60
N THR A 120 -3.65 9.71 -12.12
CA THR A 120 -4.09 10.89 -12.85
C THR A 120 -3.18 11.19 -14.04
N ILE A 121 -3.76 11.80 -15.07
CA ILE A 121 -3.03 12.59 -16.06
C ILE A 121 -3.31 14.06 -15.74
N ILE A 122 -2.28 14.90 -15.77
CA ILE A 122 -2.39 16.35 -15.59
C ILE A 122 -1.74 17.09 -16.76
N ARG A 123 -2.05 18.38 -16.89
CA ARG A 123 -1.22 19.29 -17.70
C ARG A 123 0.12 19.52 -16.98
N ASP A 124 1.22 19.32 -17.68
CA ASP A 124 2.58 19.31 -17.12
C ASP A 124 2.99 20.73 -16.68
N PRO A 125 3.12 20.99 -15.36
CA PRO A 125 3.44 22.32 -14.86
C PRO A 125 4.87 22.76 -15.18
N ALA A 126 5.78 21.84 -15.54
CA ALA A 126 7.17 22.16 -15.85
C ALA A 126 7.33 23.01 -17.12
N TYR A 127 6.35 22.95 -18.03
CA TYR A 127 6.31 23.73 -19.27
C TYR A 127 5.48 25.02 -19.16
N GLY A 128 4.82 25.24 -18.02
CA GLY A 128 3.82 26.29 -17.83
C GLY A 128 2.48 25.93 -18.48
N VAL A 129 1.40 25.94 -17.69
CA VAL A 129 0.06 25.57 -18.16
C VAL A 129 -0.65 26.80 -18.77
N GLN A 130 -0.96 26.73 -20.06
CA GLN A 130 -1.61 27.78 -20.84
C GLN A 130 -3.11 27.55 -21.08
N LEU A 131 -3.64 26.39 -20.67
CA LEU A 131 -5.04 25.95 -20.86
C LEU A 131 -5.44 25.85 -22.34
N ASN A 132 -4.52 25.42 -23.20
CA ASN A 132 -4.74 25.30 -24.65
C ASN A 132 -4.11 24.02 -25.23
N THR A 133 -4.24 23.83 -26.55
CA THR A 133 -3.78 22.62 -27.26
C THR A 133 -2.27 22.43 -27.30
N ASN A 134 -1.48 23.45 -26.94
CA ASN A 134 -0.02 23.41 -26.89
C ASN A 134 0.51 22.94 -25.52
N ASP A 135 -0.36 22.70 -24.53
CA ASP A 135 0.07 22.20 -23.23
C ASP A 135 0.60 20.76 -23.33
N HIS A 136 1.65 20.50 -22.53
CA HIS A 136 2.20 19.17 -22.33
C HIS A 136 1.41 18.41 -21.26
N TYR A 137 1.54 17.08 -21.23
CA TYR A 137 0.81 16.21 -20.31
C TYR A 137 1.76 15.32 -19.50
N LEU A 138 1.38 15.06 -18.26
CA LEU A 138 2.15 14.28 -17.28
C LEU A 138 1.22 13.20 -16.70
N SER A 139 1.56 11.93 -16.91
CA SER A 139 0.93 10.79 -16.21
C SER A 139 1.59 10.59 -14.85
N SER A 140 0.81 10.32 -13.81
CA SER A 140 1.32 9.94 -12.49
C SER A 140 2.04 8.59 -12.49
N ASN A 141 1.75 7.71 -13.46
CA ASN A 141 2.28 6.36 -13.54
C ASN A 141 3.59 6.30 -14.36
N VAL A 142 3.56 6.83 -15.59
CA VAL A 142 4.69 6.72 -16.55
C VAL A 142 5.43 8.04 -16.81
N GLY A 143 5.03 9.13 -16.15
CA GLY A 143 5.65 10.45 -16.29
C GLY A 143 5.23 11.21 -17.56
N SER A 144 6.13 12.07 -18.04
CA SER A 144 5.83 13.08 -19.08
C SER A 144 5.50 12.40 -20.43
N LEU A 145 4.40 12.82 -21.06
CA LEU A 145 3.88 12.24 -22.29
C LEU A 145 4.31 13.04 -23.52
N THR A 146 4.69 12.34 -24.58
CA THR A 146 5.18 12.89 -25.85
C THR A 146 4.49 12.24 -27.05
N THR A 147 4.51 12.92 -28.19
CA THR A 147 4.05 12.39 -29.49
C THR A 147 5.21 12.29 -30.48
N SER A 148 5.06 11.47 -31.52
CA SER A 148 6.01 11.40 -32.64
C SER A 148 5.83 12.54 -33.66
N ALA A 149 4.64 13.15 -33.69
CA ALA A 149 4.28 14.30 -34.52
C ALA A 149 3.06 15.02 -33.94
N SER A 150 2.86 16.29 -34.30
CA SER A 150 1.74 17.13 -33.80
C SER A 150 0.34 16.57 -34.07
N ASN A 151 0.20 15.70 -35.08
CA ASN A 151 -1.07 15.04 -35.46
C ASN A 151 -1.06 13.53 -35.14
N ALA A 152 -0.17 13.05 -34.29
CA ALA A 152 -0.13 11.64 -33.92
C ALA A 152 -1.42 11.24 -33.16
N PRO A 153 -2.07 10.11 -33.50
CA PRO A 153 -3.28 9.66 -32.81
C PRO A 153 -3.01 9.11 -31.40
N TYR A 154 -1.74 8.99 -30.99
CA TYR A 154 -1.31 8.45 -29.71
C TYR A 154 -0.15 9.24 -29.12
N TYR A 155 -0.14 9.32 -27.80
CA TYR A 155 0.95 9.76 -26.95
C TYR A 155 1.62 8.53 -26.30
N PHE A 156 2.90 8.69 -25.96
CA PHE A 156 3.77 7.68 -25.34
C PHE A 156 4.55 8.33 -24.20
N SER A 157 5.06 7.55 -23.26
CA SER A 157 5.90 8.10 -22.20
C SER A 157 7.29 8.48 -22.72
N LYS A 158 7.82 9.64 -22.29
CA LYS A 158 9.12 10.18 -22.72
C LYS A 158 10.30 9.25 -22.40
N ARG A 159 10.18 8.47 -21.33
CA ARG A 159 10.95 7.23 -21.12
C ARG A 159 10.00 6.10 -21.50
N GLU A 160 10.34 5.33 -22.53
CA GLU A 160 9.42 4.33 -23.08
C GLU A 160 9.02 3.29 -22.02
N SER A 161 7.71 3.05 -21.90
CA SER A 161 7.06 2.11 -20.99
C SER A 161 6.24 1.06 -21.74
N PHE A 162 6.05 1.26 -23.05
CA PHE A 162 5.12 0.56 -23.93
C PHE A 162 3.63 0.83 -23.64
N HIS A 163 3.32 1.80 -22.77
CA HIS A 163 1.95 2.32 -22.58
C HIS A 163 1.57 3.23 -23.75
N ARG A 164 0.36 3.06 -24.28
CA ARG A 164 -0.15 3.87 -25.40
C ARG A 164 -1.38 4.67 -24.99
N PHE A 165 -1.25 5.99 -24.99
CA PHE A 165 -2.30 6.93 -24.58
C PHE A 165 -3.01 7.49 -25.80
N GLN A 166 -4.32 7.28 -25.91
CA GLN A 166 -5.17 7.86 -26.93
C GLN A 166 -5.97 9.04 -26.34
N PRO A 167 -5.79 10.28 -26.84
CA PRO A 167 -6.63 11.39 -26.44
C PRO A 167 -8.06 11.22 -26.98
N VAL A 168 -9.05 11.52 -26.14
CA VAL A 168 -10.48 11.48 -26.48
C VAL A 168 -11.00 12.90 -26.62
N PHE A 169 -11.69 13.18 -27.72
CA PHE A 169 -12.38 14.44 -27.97
C PHE A 169 -13.85 14.16 -28.23
N ASP A 170 -14.74 14.57 -27.33
CA ASP A 170 -16.20 14.36 -27.43
C ASP A 170 -16.98 15.66 -27.77
N GLY A 171 -16.26 16.78 -27.92
CA GLY A 171 -16.83 18.10 -28.21
C GLY A 171 -17.33 18.90 -26.99
N THR A 172 -17.35 18.31 -25.79
CA THR A 172 -17.80 18.99 -24.56
C THR A 172 -16.70 19.81 -23.88
N CYS A 173 -15.44 19.57 -24.23
CA CYS A 173 -14.26 20.25 -23.66
C CYS A 173 -13.54 21.10 -24.71
N THR A 174 -12.87 22.15 -24.22
CA THR A 174 -12.06 23.05 -25.04
C THR A 174 -10.59 23.01 -24.64
N GLY A 175 -9.69 23.51 -25.47
CA GLY A 175 -8.28 23.68 -25.12
C GLY A 175 -7.50 22.37 -24.88
N GLY A 176 -7.96 21.22 -25.36
CA GLY A 176 -7.29 19.93 -25.19
C GLY A 176 -8.27 18.75 -25.21
N PRO A 177 -7.81 17.53 -24.86
CA PRO A 177 -8.66 16.36 -24.81
C PRO A 177 -9.66 16.41 -23.65
N CYS A 178 -10.80 15.75 -23.85
CA CYS A 178 -11.76 15.50 -22.79
C CYS A 178 -11.35 14.36 -21.88
N GLY A 179 -10.68 13.35 -22.39
CA GLY A 179 -10.20 12.21 -21.61
C GLY A 179 -9.06 11.50 -22.30
N TRP A 180 -8.58 10.44 -21.66
CA TRP A 180 -7.52 9.59 -22.18
C TRP A 180 -7.91 8.12 -22.04
N ILE A 181 -7.64 7.35 -23.10
CA ILE A 181 -7.70 5.88 -23.06
C ILE A 181 -6.27 5.39 -23.16
N GLU A 182 -5.75 4.85 -22.07
CA GLU A 182 -4.43 4.22 -22.01
C GLU A 182 -4.58 2.71 -22.24
N LYS A 183 -3.69 2.14 -23.06
CA LYS A 183 -3.56 0.69 -23.21
C LYS A 183 -2.20 0.23 -22.72
N LEU A 184 -2.20 -0.70 -21.78
CA LEU A 184 -1.02 -1.32 -21.20
C LEU A 184 -0.52 -2.49 -22.08
N PRO A 185 0.74 -2.92 -21.93
CA PRO A 185 1.30 -4.04 -22.70
C PRO A 185 0.62 -5.40 -22.45
N ASP A 186 0.09 -5.62 -21.26
CA ASP A 186 -0.73 -6.78 -20.89
C ASP A 186 -2.10 -6.81 -21.63
N GLY A 187 -2.56 -5.64 -22.09
CA GLY A 187 -3.85 -5.42 -22.74
C GLY A 187 -4.99 -5.02 -21.80
N ILE A 188 -4.67 -4.61 -20.56
CA ILE A 188 -5.55 -3.80 -19.72
C ILE A 188 -5.74 -2.44 -20.40
N THR A 189 -6.96 -1.89 -20.28
CA THR A 189 -7.32 -0.55 -20.76
C THR A 189 -7.76 0.30 -19.57
N ASN A 190 -7.02 1.39 -19.34
CA ASN A 190 -7.29 2.39 -18.32
C ASN A 190 -7.99 3.59 -18.96
N PHE A 191 -8.98 4.14 -18.27
CA PHE A 191 -9.79 5.26 -18.72
C PHE A 191 -9.63 6.43 -17.75
N TYR A 192 -9.27 7.61 -18.26
CA TYR A 192 -9.11 8.83 -17.46
C TYR A 192 -10.05 9.92 -17.96
N GLY A 193 -11.04 10.33 -17.17
CA GLY A 193 -12.02 11.33 -17.60
C GLY A 193 -13.03 10.85 -18.67
N VAL A 194 -12.96 9.58 -19.10
CA VAL A 194 -13.74 9.08 -20.24
C VAL A 194 -15.07 8.51 -19.76
N ALA A 195 -16.17 9.09 -20.26
CA ALA A 195 -17.52 8.68 -19.95
C ALA A 195 -17.79 7.21 -20.32
N ASP A 196 -18.63 6.54 -19.53
CA ASP A 196 -19.07 5.17 -19.74
C ASP A 196 -20.20 5.07 -20.79
N ALA A 197 -20.80 3.89 -20.94
CA ALA A 197 -21.89 3.67 -21.90
C ALA A 197 -23.20 4.41 -21.52
N SER A 198 -23.35 4.85 -20.26
CA SER A 198 -24.46 5.69 -19.81
C SER A 198 -24.19 7.20 -20.02
N GLY A 199 -22.94 7.58 -20.30
CA GLY A 199 -22.49 8.96 -20.44
C GLY A 199 -21.89 9.56 -19.16
N ASP A 200 -21.70 8.77 -18.10
CA ASP A 200 -21.13 9.21 -16.83
C ASP A 200 -19.60 9.06 -16.80
N ASP A 201 -18.89 10.12 -16.41
CA ASP A 201 -17.43 10.12 -16.21
C ASP A 201 -17.02 9.90 -14.74
N PHE A 202 -18.00 9.73 -13.85
CA PHE A 202 -17.83 9.58 -12.40
C PHE A 202 -17.14 10.77 -11.72
N ASN A 203 -17.35 11.99 -12.24
CA ASN A 203 -16.74 13.26 -11.80
C ASN A 203 -15.19 13.29 -11.90
N SER A 204 -14.59 12.42 -12.71
CA SER A 204 -13.13 12.26 -12.80
C SER A 204 -12.40 13.39 -13.54
N LYS A 205 -13.09 14.46 -13.94
CA LYS A 205 -12.53 15.60 -14.68
C LYS A 205 -12.52 16.89 -13.85
N ILE A 206 -11.33 17.42 -13.55
CA ILE A 206 -11.21 18.78 -12.96
C ILE A 206 -11.00 19.80 -14.08
N LYS A 207 -11.97 20.69 -14.24
CA LYS A 207 -11.93 21.80 -15.22
C LYS A 207 -11.25 23.05 -14.65
N ALA A 208 -10.73 23.92 -15.51
CA ALA A 208 -10.31 25.27 -15.15
C ALA A 208 -11.54 26.16 -14.92
N GLU A 209 -11.47 26.99 -13.88
CA GLU A 209 -12.61 27.76 -13.36
C GLU A 209 -13.26 28.66 -14.42
N GLY A 210 -14.58 28.57 -14.57
CA GLY A 210 -15.33 29.32 -15.60
C GLY A 210 -15.13 28.81 -17.03
N THR A 211 -14.46 27.67 -17.25
CA THR A 211 -14.18 27.13 -18.60
C THR A 211 -14.56 25.66 -18.75
N ASN A 212 -14.56 25.17 -19.99
CA ASN A 212 -14.61 23.74 -20.31
C ASN A 212 -13.23 23.13 -20.59
N VAL A 213 -12.13 23.78 -20.18
CA VAL A 213 -10.78 23.21 -20.33
C VAL A 213 -10.49 22.28 -19.17
N VAL A 214 -10.23 21.00 -19.44
CA VAL A 214 -9.85 20.03 -18.40
C VAL A 214 -8.37 20.19 -18.05
N LYS A 215 -8.04 20.16 -16.75
CA LYS A 215 -6.69 20.28 -16.18
C LYS A 215 -6.13 18.97 -15.63
N VAL A 216 -7.02 18.16 -15.05
CA VAL A 216 -6.74 16.86 -14.43
C VAL A 216 -7.77 15.85 -14.93
N TRP A 217 -7.29 14.71 -15.39
CA TRP A 217 -8.08 13.54 -15.78
C TRP A 217 -7.72 12.41 -14.82
N ALA A 218 -8.62 12.05 -13.91
CA ALA A 218 -8.43 10.98 -12.96
C ALA A 218 -8.84 9.63 -13.56
N LEU A 219 -8.16 8.56 -13.14
CA LEU A 219 -8.49 7.18 -13.53
C LEU A 219 -9.90 6.83 -13.05
N ASN A 220 -10.86 6.75 -13.97
CA ASN A 220 -12.25 6.47 -13.61
C ASN A 220 -12.65 5.01 -13.81
N ARG A 221 -11.98 4.28 -14.70
CA ARG A 221 -12.25 2.86 -14.96
C ARG A 221 -10.99 2.11 -15.40
N VAL A 222 -10.91 0.85 -15.00
CA VAL A 222 -9.94 -0.13 -15.50
C VAL A 222 -10.68 -1.34 -16.04
N ARG A 223 -10.31 -1.83 -17.22
CA ARG A 223 -10.92 -3.02 -17.84
C ARG A 223 -9.92 -3.93 -18.54
N ASP A 224 -10.10 -5.24 -18.39
CA ASP A 224 -9.45 -6.25 -19.23
C ASP A 224 -10.16 -6.39 -20.60
N ARG A 225 -9.71 -7.37 -21.40
CA ARG A 225 -10.28 -7.66 -22.73
C ARG A 225 -11.65 -8.33 -22.69
N HIS A 226 -12.12 -8.76 -21.52
CA HIS A 226 -13.40 -9.46 -21.30
C HIS A 226 -14.44 -8.58 -20.58
N GLY A 227 -14.05 -7.39 -20.12
CA GLY A 227 -14.90 -6.45 -19.38
C GLY A 227 -14.79 -6.55 -17.85
N ASN A 228 -13.88 -7.36 -17.32
CA ASN A 228 -13.57 -7.43 -15.89
C ASN A 228 -12.76 -6.21 -15.45
N GLY A 229 -12.93 -5.78 -14.21
CA GLY A 229 -12.15 -4.70 -13.59
C GLY A 229 -12.95 -3.89 -12.59
N TYR A 230 -12.61 -2.62 -12.46
CA TYR A 230 -13.12 -1.73 -11.41
C TYR A 230 -13.39 -0.30 -11.90
N ASP A 231 -14.25 0.40 -11.16
CA ASP A 231 -14.65 1.79 -11.40
C ASP A 231 -14.33 2.65 -10.18
N ILE A 232 -13.71 3.82 -10.39
CA ILE A 232 -13.43 4.80 -9.34
C ILE A 232 -14.40 5.98 -9.52
N ARG A 233 -15.08 6.35 -8.43
CA ARG A 233 -16.03 7.46 -8.39
C ARG A 233 -15.52 8.59 -7.51
N TYR A 234 -15.65 9.80 -8.02
CA TYR A 234 -15.14 11.01 -7.40
C TYR A 234 -16.26 11.92 -6.91
N LEU A 235 -16.01 12.65 -5.82
CA LEU A 235 -16.94 13.67 -5.33
C LEU A 235 -17.04 14.80 -6.37
N PRO A 236 -18.24 15.29 -6.69
CA PRO A 236 -18.40 16.35 -7.68
C PRO A 236 -17.72 17.64 -7.21
N SER A 237 -17.08 18.35 -8.15
CA SER A 237 -16.32 19.57 -7.84
C SER A 237 -17.16 20.69 -7.19
N SER A 238 -18.48 20.65 -7.38
CA SER A 238 -19.45 21.55 -6.75
C SER A 238 -19.66 21.31 -5.25
N THR A 239 -19.46 20.10 -4.74
CA THR A 239 -19.60 19.81 -3.30
C THR A 239 -18.27 19.99 -2.56
N THR A 240 -17.16 19.66 -3.21
CA THR A 240 -15.85 19.70 -2.58
C THR A 240 -15.28 21.12 -2.47
N ASN A 241 -15.57 22.01 -3.43
CA ASN A 241 -14.80 23.24 -3.67
C ASN A 241 -13.28 22.98 -3.87
N GLN A 242 -12.91 21.74 -4.16
CA GLN A 242 -11.54 21.33 -4.42
C GLN A 242 -11.29 21.25 -5.93
N TYR A 243 -10.06 21.56 -6.32
CA TYR A 243 -9.60 21.40 -7.70
C TYR A 243 -8.63 20.22 -7.80
N SER A 244 -8.91 19.18 -7.02
CA SER A 244 -8.33 17.84 -7.12
C SER A 244 -9.47 16.84 -7.23
N PRO A 245 -9.30 15.70 -7.94
CA PRO A 245 -10.19 14.57 -7.81
C PRO A 245 -10.11 14.02 -6.37
N ILE A 246 -11.24 13.86 -5.70
CA ILE A 246 -11.34 13.14 -4.42
C ILE A 246 -12.14 11.86 -4.68
N PRO A 247 -11.55 10.65 -4.60
CA PRO A 247 -12.35 9.44 -4.69
C PRO A 247 -13.30 9.39 -3.49
N PHE A 248 -14.49 8.83 -3.62
CA PHE A 248 -15.31 8.45 -2.45
C PHE A 248 -15.70 6.98 -2.48
N GLN A 249 -15.64 6.34 -3.65
CA GLN A 249 -16.07 4.97 -3.83
C GLN A 249 -15.29 4.29 -4.96
N ILE A 250 -14.84 3.06 -4.74
CA ILE A 250 -14.33 2.18 -5.79
C ILE A 250 -15.16 0.91 -5.80
N ILE A 251 -15.63 0.51 -6.97
CA ILE A 251 -16.56 -0.61 -7.16
C ILE A 251 -15.92 -1.65 -8.07
N TYR A 252 -15.96 -2.93 -7.67
CA TYR A 252 -15.54 -4.04 -8.52
C TYR A 252 -16.36 -5.30 -8.28
N ASN A 253 -16.07 -6.37 -9.02
CA ASN A 253 -16.85 -7.62 -9.04
C ASN A 253 -18.37 -7.36 -9.22
N GLN A 254 -18.72 -6.51 -10.19
CA GLN A 254 -20.11 -6.17 -10.54
C GLN A 254 -20.92 -5.57 -9.37
N GLY A 255 -20.25 -4.86 -8.43
CA GLY A 255 -20.88 -4.29 -7.24
C GLY A 255 -20.86 -5.19 -6.01
N ALA A 256 -20.28 -6.40 -6.09
CA ALA A 256 -20.14 -7.27 -4.94
C ALA A 256 -19.09 -6.78 -3.93
N VAL A 257 -18.09 -6.01 -4.37
CA VAL A 257 -17.15 -5.30 -3.48
C VAL A 257 -17.22 -3.81 -3.73
N VAL A 258 -17.32 -3.05 -2.65
CA VAL A 258 -17.31 -1.58 -2.62
C VAL A 258 -16.28 -1.13 -1.59
N ILE A 259 -15.38 -0.24 -1.98
CA ILE A 259 -14.43 0.42 -1.08
C ILE A 259 -14.90 1.87 -0.95
N GLU A 260 -15.11 2.36 0.26
CA GLU A 260 -15.63 3.69 0.52
C GLU A 260 -14.57 4.52 1.28
N PHE A 261 -14.42 5.78 0.89
CA PHE A 261 -13.43 6.69 1.46
C PHE A 261 -14.15 7.79 2.22
N GLU A 262 -13.86 7.88 3.52
CA GLU A 262 -14.45 8.88 4.41
C GLU A 262 -13.57 10.11 4.57
N TYR A 263 -14.21 11.27 4.73
CA TYR A 263 -13.53 12.55 4.75
C TYR A 263 -14.03 13.45 5.88
N GLU A 264 -13.08 13.99 6.65
CA GLU A 264 -13.34 15.05 7.62
C GLU A 264 -12.84 16.42 7.13
N ASN A 265 -13.40 17.49 7.71
CA ASN A 265 -12.94 18.85 7.45
C ASN A 265 -11.59 19.10 8.12
N ARG A 266 -10.76 19.94 7.49
CA ARG A 266 -9.44 20.33 8.01
C ARG A 266 -9.27 21.85 8.09
N ASN A 267 -8.51 22.30 9.08
CA ASN A 267 -8.25 23.73 9.29
C ASN A 267 -7.06 24.24 8.46
N ASP A 268 -6.19 23.34 7.99
CA ASP A 268 -4.95 23.66 7.27
C ASP A 268 -5.16 23.77 5.74
N THR A 269 -6.19 24.52 5.35
CA THR A 269 -6.55 24.70 3.95
C THR A 269 -5.45 25.49 3.21
N PHE A 270 -4.84 24.88 2.20
CA PHE A 270 -3.88 25.56 1.34
C PHE A 270 -4.41 25.75 -0.08
N SER A 271 -3.78 26.66 -0.83
CA SER A 271 -4.02 26.80 -2.27
C SER A 271 -2.74 26.99 -3.06
N ASN A 272 -2.61 26.19 -4.12
CA ASN A 272 -1.54 26.21 -5.12
C ASN A 272 -2.11 26.75 -6.45
N PHE A 273 -1.26 27.19 -7.38
CA PHE A 273 -1.63 27.68 -8.71
C PHE A 273 -0.90 26.96 -9.87
N ALA A 274 -0.05 25.96 -9.56
CA ALA A 274 0.88 25.32 -10.49
C ALA A 274 0.26 24.80 -11.81
N ILE A 275 -1.02 24.39 -11.80
CA ILE A 275 -1.70 23.84 -12.98
C ILE A 275 -2.68 24.84 -13.64
N GLY A 276 -2.36 26.14 -13.65
CA GLY A 276 -3.15 27.15 -14.37
C GLY A 276 -4.49 27.49 -13.69
N GLY A 277 -4.51 27.49 -12.36
CA GLY A 277 -5.69 27.89 -11.57
C GLY A 277 -5.58 27.43 -10.12
N ARG A 278 -6.41 27.99 -9.26
CA ARG A 278 -6.41 27.67 -7.83
C ARG A 278 -6.57 26.16 -7.62
N TYR A 279 -5.79 25.61 -6.71
CA TYR A 279 -5.98 24.32 -6.03
C TYR A 279 -6.54 24.63 -4.64
N ARG A 280 -7.36 23.74 -4.08
CA ARG A 280 -7.94 23.88 -2.73
C ARG A 280 -8.07 22.47 -2.17
N LEU A 281 -7.71 22.31 -0.90
CA LEU A 281 -7.89 21.08 -0.13
C LEU A 281 -8.50 21.49 1.22
N ASN A 282 -9.79 21.20 1.41
CA ASN A 282 -10.56 21.53 2.62
C ASN A 282 -11.01 20.30 3.41
N THR A 283 -10.78 19.10 2.88
CA THR A 283 -10.97 17.84 3.58
C THR A 283 -9.67 17.04 3.63
N ARG A 284 -9.61 16.07 4.55
CA ARG A 284 -8.59 15.03 4.62
C ARG A 284 -9.26 13.68 4.82
N LEU A 285 -8.62 12.62 4.36
CA LEU A 285 -9.10 11.24 4.49
C LEU A 285 -9.15 10.87 5.98
N SER A 286 -10.33 10.54 6.51
CA SER A 286 -10.52 10.11 7.90
C SER A 286 -10.60 8.59 8.04
N GLY A 287 -11.10 7.88 7.02
CA GLY A 287 -11.22 6.44 7.07
C GLY A 287 -11.39 5.79 5.69
N ILE A 288 -11.19 4.47 5.65
CA ILE A 288 -11.42 3.63 4.47
C ILE A 288 -12.19 2.38 4.93
N GLN A 289 -13.34 2.13 4.32
CA GLN A 289 -14.18 0.98 4.62
C GLN A 289 -14.26 0.04 3.41
N VAL A 290 -14.11 -1.27 3.64
CA VAL A 290 -14.25 -2.30 2.61
C VAL A 290 -15.51 -3.11 2.89
N ASN A 291 -16.46 -3.02 1.96
CA ASN A 291 -17.77 -3.63 2.03
C ASN A 291 -17.89 -4.77 1.00
N PHE A 292 -18.27 -5.97 1.45
CA PHE A 292 -18.60 -7.12 0.62
C PHE A 292 -20.08 -7.48 0.77
N GLN A 293 -20.82 -7.49 -0.34
CA GLN A 293 -22.26 -7.79 -0.37
C GLN A 293 -23.11 -7.00 0.67
N ASN A 294 -22.75 -5.73 0.89
CA ASN A 294 -23.31 -4.80 1.88
C ASN A 294 -23.01 -5.12 3.35
N SER A 295 -22.04 -6.00 3.64
CA SER A 295 -21.44 -6.13 4.96
C SER A 295 -20.04 -5.51 4.96
N THR A 296 -19.73 -4.68 5.94
CA THR A 296 -18.35 -4.29 6.23
C THR A 296 -17.55 -5.52 6.61
N ILE A 297 -16.37 -5.66 6.02
CA ILE A 297 -15.42 -6.75 6.27
C ILE A 297 -14.04 -6.26 6.69
N ASP A 298 -13.72 -4.99 6.42
CA ASP A 298 -12.46 -4.36 6.80
C ASP A 298 -12.68 -2.84 6.97
N GLU A 299 -12.05 -2.25 7.97
CA GLU A 299 -12.21 -0.84 8.33
C GLU A 299 -10.88 -0.26 8.83
N TRP A 300 -10.56 0.94 8.34
CA TRP A 300 -9.30 1.63 8.57
C TRP A 300 -9.57 3.07 9.01
N ASP A 301 -9.06 3.47 10.18
CA ASP A 301 -9.20 4.83 10.69
C ASP A 301 -7.87 5.59 10.68
N LEU A 302 -7.92 6.87 10.34
CA LEU A 302 -6.78 7.76 10.23
C LEU A 302 -6.88 8.90 11.26
N GLY A 303 -6.07 8.81 12.33
CA GLY A 303 -6.00 9.80 13.40
C GLY A 303 -4.97 10.90 13.12
N TYR A 304 -5.30 12.15 13.42
CA TYR A 304 -4.49 13.31 13.07
C TYR A 304 -4.19 14.26 14.23
N THR A 305 -3.01 14.88 14.18
CA THR A 305 -2.70 16.11 14.92
C THR A 305 -2.36 17.26 13.96
N TYR A 306 -2.23 18.47 14.50
CA TYR A 306 -1.68 19.62 13.76
C TYR A 306 -0.25 19.90 14.23
N SER A 307 0.66 20.07 13.26
CA SER A 307 2.03 20.49 13.52
C SER A 307 2.11 21.92 14.08
N SER A 308 3.28 22.33 14.55
CA SER A 308 3.56 23.73 14.94
C SER A 308 3.36 24.73 13.80
N ASN A 309 3.45 24.29 12.54
CA ASN A 309 3.14 25.09 11.34
C ASN A 309 1.66 24.99 10.94
N HIS A 310 0.79 24.49 11.83
CA HIS A 310 -0.63 24.21 11.60
C HIS A 310 -0.89 23.32 10.37
N GLN A 311 -0.09 22.28 10.13
CA GLN A 311 -0.33 21.32 9.05
C GLN A 311 -0.78 19.97 9.61
N SER A 312 -1.74 19.30 8.95
CA SER A 312 -2.22 17.97 9.36
C SER A 312 -1.10 16.93 9.27
N GLN A 313 -0.85 16.23 10.38
CA GLN A 313 0.09 15.12 10.50
C GLN A 313 -0.68 13.87 10.92
N LEU A 314 -0.55 12.78 10.15
CA LEU A 314 -1.18 11.49 10.43
C LEU A 314 -0.45 10.84 11.61
N THR A 315 -1.06 10.78 12.79
CA THR A 315 -0.45 10.24 14.02
C THR A 315 -0.82 8.81 14.32
N THR A 316 -1.94 8.32 13.78
CA THR A 316 -2.46 6.99 14.11
C THR A 316 -3.11 6.38 12.88
N ILE A 317 -2.84 5.10 12.64
CA ILE A 317 -3.57 4.26 11.68
C ILE A 317 -4.12 3.08 12.47
N SER A 318 -5.44 2.97 12.55
CA SER A 318 -6.11 1.81 13.16
C SER A 318 -6.67 0.92 12.05
N HIS A 319 -6.71 -0.39 12.30
CA HIS A 319 -7.22 -1.40 11.37
C HIS A 319 -7.94 -2.49 12.14
N THR A 320 -9.06 -3.00 11.63
CA THR A 320 -9.93 -3.95 12.33
C THR A 320 -9.16 -5.18 12.85
N ASN A 321 -9.28 -5.47 14.15
CA ASN A 321 -8.58 -6.54 14.89
C ASN A 321 -7.06 -6.34 15.13
N TYR A 322 -6.49 -5.19 14.72
CA TYR A 322 -5.09 -4.86 14.98
C TYR A 322 -4.93 -3.75 16.03
N GLU A 323 -3.80 -3.76 16.74
CA GLU A 323 -3.34 -2.59 17.51
C GLU A 323 -3.14 -1.38 16.60
N PRO A 324 -3.35 -0.13 17.08
CA PRO A 324 -3.12 1.07 16.27
C PRO A 324 -1.63 1.32 16.03
N LEU A 325 -1.25 1.52 14.76
CA LEU A 325 0.07 1.99 14.38
C LEU A 325 0.21 3.48 14.70
N ASN A 326 1.11 3.81 15.62
CA ASN A 326 1.38 5.19 16.04
C ASN A 326 2.59 5.77 15.31
N LEU A 327 2.45 7.00 14.84
CA LEU A 327 3.40 7.74 14.01
C LEU A 327 3.81 9.04 14.70
N ALA A 328 5.12 9.33 14.73
CA ALA A 328 5.68 10.52 15.36
C ALA A 328 6.54 11.31 14.37
N TYR A 329 6.48 12.64 14.47
CA TYR A 329 7.21 13.58 13.61
C TYR A 329 8.13 14.45 14.44
N THR A 330 9.24 14.91 13.84
CA THR A 330 10.10 15.91 14.48
C THR A 330 9.36 17.25 14.60
N SER A 331 9.39 17.85 15.80
CA SER A 331 8.65 19.08 16.14
C SER A 331 9.39 20.37 15.77
N GLY A 332 10.44 20.28 14.94
CA GLY A 332 11.29 21.42 14.57
C GLY A 332 12.33 21.81 15.61
N ASN A 333 12.28 21.22 16.83
CA ASN A 333 13.40 21.26 17.76
C ASN A 333 14.52 20.33 17.26
N LEU A 334 15.34 20.82 16.33
CA LEU A 334 16.56 20.16 15.86
C LEU A 334 17.71 20.21 16.89
N SER A 335 17.40 20.27 18.19
CA SER A 335 18.42 20.03 19.21
C SER A 335 18.81 18.55 19.18
N PHE A 336 19.93 18.25 18.54
CA PHE A 336 20.59 16.93 18.58
C PHE A 336 21.02 16.50 20.01
N ASN A 337 20.66 17.27 21.05
CA ASN A 337 20.77 16.89 22.47
C ASN A 337 19.73 15.86 22.92
N THR A 338 18.69 15.55 22.12
CA THR A 338 17.78 14.42 22.42
C THR A 338 18.35 13.10 21.88
N GLY A 339 19.35 12.57 22.57
CA GLY A 339 19.62 11.13 22.65
C GLY A 339 20.31 10.44 21.46
N ILE A 340 20.16 10.92 20.21
CA ILE A 340 20.92 10.36 19.09
C ILE A 340 22.36 10.87 19.16
N ASN A 341 23.15 10.18 19.97
CA ASN A 341 24.60 10.22 19.88
C ASN A 341 25.00 9.72 18.50
N HIS A 342 25.20 10.65 17.55
CA HIS A 342 25.95 10.38 16.33
C HIS A 342 27.37 9.97 16.73
N THR A 343 27.53 8.68 16.98
CA THR A 343 28.80 8.09 17.38
C THR A 343 29.61 7.96 16.12
N THR A 344 30.27 9.05 15.71
CA THR A 344 31.21 9.08 14.60
C THR A 344 32.42 8.22 14.97
N LYS A 345 32.28 6.91 14.79
CA LYS A 345 33.35 5.92 14.88
C LYS A 345 34.25 6.14 13.68
N SER A 346 35.18 7.09 13.79
CA SER A 346 36.28 7.23 12.85
C SER A 346 37.18 6.00 12.98
N PHE A 347 36.88 4.96 12.20
CA PHE A 347 37.69 3.76 12.13
C PHE A 347 38.98 4.07 11.37
N LEU A 348 39.99 4.55 12.10
CA LEU A 348 41.36 4.70 11.57
C LEU A 348 41.86 3.32 11.10
N GLY A 349 41.92 3.13 9.77
CA GLY A 349 42.36 1.90 9.13
C GLY A 349 41.27 0.97 8.60
N LEU A 350 39.98 1.34 8.65
CA LEU A 350 38.93 0.66 7.87
C LEU A 350 38.51 1.53 6.68
N ASP A 351 39.11 1.25 5.54
CA ASP A 351 38.70 1.77 4.24
C ASP A 351 37.35 1.13 3.85
N PHE A 352 36.23 1.79 4.19
CA PHE A 352 34.90 1.46 3.65
C PHE A 352 34.69 2.04 2.24
N ASN A 353 35.79 2.20 1.50
CA ASN A 353 35.78 2.29 0.06
C ASN A 353 35.41 0.92 -0.53
N ALA A 354 34.11 0.60 -0.48
CA ALA A 354 33.51 -0.57 -1.10
C ALA A 354 33.45 -0.42 -2.63
N TYR A 355 34.63 -0.27 -3.25
CA TYR A 355 34.81 -0.43 -4.68
C TYR A 355 34.51 -1.88 -5.03
N TYR A 356 33.24 -2.18 -5.32
CA TYR A 356 32.90 -3.42 -5.99
C TYR A 356 33.43 -3.34 -7.42
N LYS A 357 34.69 -3.76 -7.61
CA LYS A 357 35.24 -3.94 -8.94
C LYS A 357 34.53 -5.13 -9.55
N ASN A 358 33.81 -4.89 -10.64
CA ASN A 358 33.11 -5.96 -11.33
C ASN A 358 34.12 -6.98 -11.95
N SER A 359 35.43 -6.66 -11.99
CA SER A 359 36.54 -7.60 -12.25
C SER A 359 36.64 -8.76 -11.27
N ASP A 360 36.22 -8.54 -10.03
CA ASP A 360 36.33 -9.50 -8.93
C ASP A 360 35.14 -10.48 -8.95
N ASN A 361 34.14 -10.17 -9.78
CA ASN A 361 33.13 -11.10 -10.25
C ASN A 361 33.62 -11.77 -11.55
N GLY A 362 33.44 -13.08 -11.70
CA GLY A 362 33.79 -13.81 -12.92
C GLY A 362 33.10 -13.26 -14.19
N ALA A 363 32.06 -12.43 -14.02
CA ALA A 363 31.32 -11.75 -15.07
C ALA A 363 32.16 -10.77 -15.93
N CYS A 364 33.04 -9.90 -15.40
CA CYS A 364 33.81 -8.98 -16.26
C CYS A 364 34.82 -9.75 -17.14
N THR A 365 35.54 -10.70 -16.55
CA THR A 365 36.48 -11.57 -17.29
C THR A 365 35.73 -12.45 -18.29
N GLY A 366 34.56 -12.95 -17.91
CA GLY A 366 33.64 -13.69 -18.77
C GLY A 366 33.18 -12.87 -19.97
N ALA A 367 32.65 -11.66 -19.77
CA ALA A 367 32.14 -10.79 -20.84
C ALA A 367 33.22 -10.42 -21.86
N VAL A 368 34.44 -10.10 -21.41
CA VAL A 368 35.59 -9.83 -22.31
C VAL A 368 36.00 -11.08 -23.09
N ASN A 369 36.12 -12.24 -22.42
CA ASN A 369 36.49 -13.49 -23.08
C ASN A 369 35.41 -14.00 -24.05
N THR A 370 34.13 -13.88 -23.71
CA THR A 370 33.00 -14.19 -24.59
C THR A 370 32.98 -13.24 -25.79
N CYS A 371 33.16 -11.93 -25.57
CA CYS A 371 33.22 -10.95 -26.65
C CYS A 371 34.37 -11.24 -27.63
N LEU A 372 35.59 -11.42 -27.12
CA LEU A 372 36.76 -11.79 -27.93
C LEU A 372 36.58 -13.14 -28.65
N GLY A 373 35.96 -14.12 -27.98
CA GLY A 373 35.62 -15.41 -28.59
C GLY A 373 34.59 -15.30 -29.72
N THR A 374 33.61 -14.41 -29.60
CA THR A 374 32.62 -14.14 -30.66
C THR A 374 33.15 -13.22 -31.77
N ALA A 375 34.22 -12.47 -31.55
CA ALA A 375 34.77 -11.54 -32.55
C ALA A 375 35.52 -12.26 -33.69
N PHE A 376 36.04 -13.47 -33.46
CA PHE A 376 36.68 -14.28 -34.50
C PHE A 376 35.66 -14.83 -35.51
N GLY A 377 35.46 -14.09 -36.61
CA GLY A 377 34.57 -14.45 -37.71
C GLY A 377 33.21 -13.75 -37.71
N ALA A 378 32.95 -12.85 -36.76
CA ALA A 378 31.74 -12.02 -36.76
C ALA A 378 31.77 -10.91 -37.83
N ASN A 379 30.59 -10.39 -38.18
CA ASN A 379 30.50 -9.24 -39.08
C ASN A 379 31.02 -7.96 -38.40
N PRO A 380 31.42 -6.92 -39.18
CA PRO A 380 32.02 -5.71 -38.62
C PRO A 380 31.12 -4.98 -37.62
N LEU A 381 29.79 -5.05 -37.81
CA LEU A 381 28.81 -4.38 -36.95
C LEU A 381 28.75 -5.02 -35.56
N ALA A 382 28.73 -6.36 -35.49
CA ALA A 382 28.73 -7.13 -34.25
C ALA A 382 30.02 -6.90 -33.45
N ALA A 383 31.18 -6.87 -34.12
CA ALA A 383 32.45 -6.51 -33.48
C ALA A 383 32.43 -5.09 -32.89
N LEU A 384 31.76 -4.14 -33.57
CA LEU A 384 31.63 -2.75 -33.14
C LEU A 384 30.69 -2.59 -31.92
N PHE A 385 29.56 -3.32 -31.89
CA PHE A 385 28.71 -3.41 -30.70
C PHE A 385 29.46 -4.04 -29.52
N CYS A 386 30.25 -5.09 -29.76
CA CYS A 386 31.07 -5.74 -28.76
C CYS A 386 32.11 -4.77 -28.16
N ALA A 387 32.77 -3.96 -29.01
CA ALA A 387 33.70 -2.93 -28.58
C ALA A 387 33.05 -1.80 -27.77
N PHE A 388 31.83 -1.35 -28.14
CA PHE A 388 31.10 -0.34 -27.36
C PHE A 388 30.69 -0.85 -25.97
N ILE A 389 30.18 -2.08 -25.89
CA ILE A 389 29.85 -2.71 -24.60
C ILE A 389 31.11 -2.84 -23.73
N ILE A 390 32.24 -3.27 -24.30
CA ILE A 390 33.52 -3.31 -23.57
C ILE A 390 33.94 -1.90 -23.11
N ALA A 391 33.84 -0.87 -23.94
CA ALA A 391 34.28 0.48 -23.57
C ALA A 391 33.50 1.03 -22.37
N ASP A 392 32.17 0.96 -22.42
CA ASP A 392 31.27 1.35 -21.33
C ASP A 392 31.55 0.53 -20.05
N GLN A 393 31.55 -0.80 -20.17
CA GLN A 393 31.74 -1.68 -19.03
C GLN A 393 33.16 -1.65 -18.46
N SER A 394 34.19 -1.35 -19.26
CA SER A 394 35.59 -1.27 -18.79
C SER A 394 35.79 -0.16 -17.77
N THR A 395 35.05 0.95 -17.87
CA THR A 395 35.12 2.03 -16.87
C THR A 395 34.62 1.51 -15.53
N ASN A 396 33.51 0.77 -15.53
CA ASN A 396 32.89 0.17 -14.34
C ASN A 396 33.69 -1.03 -13.79
N CYS A 397 34.26 -1.89 -14.65
CA CYS A 397 35.13 -3.00 -14.25
C CYS A 397 36.44 -2.49 -13.61
N ASN A 398 37.05 -1.42 -14.14
CA ASN A 398 38.33 -0.89 -13.66
C ASN A 398 38.21 0.03 -12.45
N ARG A 399 37.18 0.88 -12.39
CA ARG A 399 36.99 1.87 -11.32
C ARG A 399 36.05 1.40 -10.21
N GLY A 400 35.32 0.30 -10.41
CA GLY A 400 34.27 -0.15 -9.49
C GLY A 400 33.03 0.74 -9.52
N ILE A 401 32.04 0.37 -8.70
CA ILE A 401 30.80 1.13 -8.53
C ILE A 401 30.73 1.65 -7.10
N GLU A 402 30.68 2.96 -6.93
CA GLU A 402 30.34 3.58 -5.63
C GLU A 402 28.85 3.36 -5.33
N LYS A 403 28.55 2.76 -4.18
CA LYS A 403 27.18 2.67 -3.65
C LYS A 403 27.16 3.15 -2.21
N ASN A 404 26.27 4.10 -1.91
CA ASN A 404 25.88 4.36 -0.54
C ASN A 404 25.15 3.13 -0.01
N TYR A 405 25.57 2.58 1.13
CA TYR A 405 24.82 1.53 1.81
C TYR A 405 23.97 2.16 2.91
N THR A 406 22.66 1.95 2.86
CA THR A 406 21.70 2.48 3.82
C THR A 406 20.92 1.33 4.44
N ALA A 407 20.88 1.27 5.76
CA ALA A 407 20.13 0.25 6.49
C ALA A 407 19.53 0.83 7.77
N PHE A 408 18.42 0.24 8.21
CA PHE A 408 17.87 0.44 9.55
C PHE A 408 18.37 -0.69 10.45
N VAL A 409 19.26 -0.35 11.37
CA VAL A 409 19.88 -1.27 12.34
C VAL A 409 19.76 -0.63 13.71
N ASP A 410 19.47 -1.40 14.73
CA ASP A 410 19.60 -0.94 16.12
C ASP A 410 21.10 -0.89 16.47
N VAL A 411 21.65 0.32 16.51
CA VAL A 411 23.06 0.61 16.80
C VAL A 411 23.26 0.96 18.27
N THR A 412 22.22 1.42 18.97
CA THR A 412 22.29 1.81 20.38
C THR A 412 21.93 0.70 21.37
N GLY A 413 21.25 -0.34 20.90
CA GLY A 413 20.73 -1.46 21.70
C GLY A 413 19.43 -1.13 22.43
N ASP A 414 18.62 -0.18 21.93
CA ASP A 414 17.36 0.26 22.54
C ASP A 414 16.10 -0.38 21.91
N GLU A 415 16.29 -1.39 21.06
CA GLU A 415 15.29 -2.08 20.23
C GLU A 415 14.65 -1.19 19.14
N ARG A 416 15.11 0.05 18.95
CA ARG A 416 14.68 0.95 17.87
C ARG A 416 15.77 1.04 16.82
N ARG A 417 15.42 0.74 15.57
CA ARG A 417 16.38 0.78 14.47
C ARG A 417 16.65 2.21 14.03
N GLU A 418 17.89 2.68 14.15
CA GLU A 418 18.29 3.97 13.59
C GLU A 418 18.69 3.87 12.12
N PHE A 419 18.62 5.00 11.43
CA PHE A 419 19.11 5.12 10.06
C PHE A 419 20.64 5.18 10.03
N VAL A 420 21.25 4.14 9.46
CA VAL A 420 22.70 4.08 9.20
C VAL A 420 22.94 4.30 7.72
N ARG A 421 23.65 5.39 7.37
CA ARG A 421 24.23 5.60 6.04
C ARG A 421 25.74 5.41 6.11
N LEU A 422 26.23 4.40 5.40
CA LEU A 422 27.64 4.28 5.04
C LEU A 422 27.83 4.98 3.69
N SER A 423 28.53 6.12 3.73
CA SER A 423 29.03 6.81 2.55
C SER A 423 30.53 6.51 2.41
N PRO A 424 31.06 6.24 1.21
CA PRO A 424 32.48 6.44 0.97
C PRO A 424 32.84 7.91 1.22
N ALA A 425 34.12 8.16 1.53
CA ALA A 425 34.66 9.44 1.98
C ALA A 425 35.45 10.15 0.86
#